data_AF-A0A8J5WUN2-F1
#
_entry.id   AF-A0A8J5WUN2-F1
#
_cell.length_a   1.000
_cell.length_b   1.000
_cell.length_c   1.000
_cell.angle_alpha   90.00
_cell.angle_beta   90.00
_cell.angle_gamma   90.00
#
_symmetry.space_group_name_H-M   'P 1'
#
loop_
_entity.id
_entity.type
_entity.pdbx_description
1 polymer ?
#
loop_
_entity_poly.entity_id
_entity_poly.type
_entity_poly.pdbx_seq_one_letter_code
_entity_poly.pdbx_strand_id
1 'polypeptide(L)'
;MEVARPLLSPSSPSSSLLAAAQAQQMLSFSANDTDWKPTQSNRTLVSPNGDFAAGFLASSSPGKFRFTVWVNATPKAFIWYAHPNRSYTAIETDNNSALTVDARGKLSWTVAGNTTIGPHLPTPRRTRRLCCASTTLENSSTAPGRASRSRRTR
;
A
#
# COMPACT_ATOMS: atom_id res chain seq x y z
N MET A 1 -16.17 32.52 -57.32
CA MET A 1 -17.08 31.54 -56.70
C MET A 1 -16.43 31.07 -55.44
N GLU A 2 -16.91 31.60 -54.32
CA GLU A 2 -16.56 31.23 -52.97
C GLU A 2 -17.19 29.87 -52.65
N VAL A 3 -16.41 28.94 -52.09
CA VAL A 3 -16.93 27.70 -51.51
C VAL A 3 -16.20 27.42 -50.21
N ALA A 4 -17.02 27.20 -49.19
CA ALA A 4 -16.73 27.29 -47.77
C ALA A 4 -15.74 26.23 -47.23
N ARG A 5 -15.02 26.62 -46.16
CA ARG A 5 -14.19 25.74 -45.34
C ARG A 5 -15.04 25.06 -44.26
N PRO A 6 -14.97 23.74 -44.06
CA PRO A 6 -15.42 23.11 -42.82
C PRO A 6 -14.27 22.98 -41.81
N LEU A 7 -14.51 23.45 -40.59
CA LEU A 7 -13.68 23.28 -39.40
C LEU A 7 -13.82 21.83 -38.89
N LEU A 8 -12.74 21.05 -38.90
CA LEU A 8 -12.65 19.76 -38.21
C LEU A 8 -11.83 19.94 -36.94
N SER A 9 -12.50 19.76 -35.80
CA SER A 9 -11.92 19.78 -34.46
C SER A 9 -10.99 18.58 -34.23
N PRO A 10 -9.90 18.72 -33.44
CA PRO A 10 -9.06 17.60 -33.06
C PRO A 10 -9.74 16.74 -31.97
N SER A 11 -10.03 15.49 -32.28
CA SER A 11 -10.42 14.48 -31.29
C SER A 11 -9.22 14.09 -30.43
N SER A 12 -9.35 14.31 -29.13
CA SER A 12 -8.37 14.02 -28.08
C SER A 12 -7.92 12.55 -28.03
N PRO A 13 -6.68 12.27 -27.57
CA PRO A 13 -6.16 10.92 -27.46
C PRO A 13 -6.83 10.18 -26.29
N SER A 14 -7.57 9.12 -26.58
CA SER A 14 -8.04 8.17 -25.57
C SER A 14 -6.89 7.24 -25.18
N SER A 15 -6.32 7.51 -24.01
CA SER A 15 -5.78 6.57 -23.02
C SER A 15 -5.09 5.30 -23.53
N SER A 16 -3.75 5.41 -23.63
CA SER A 16 -2.78 4.39 -23.19
C SER A 16 -2.98 2.94 -23.70
N LEU A 17 -2.61 2.71 -24.96
CA LEU A 17 -2.06 1.43 -25.40
C LEU A 17 -0.58 1.35 -24.97
N LEU A 18 -0.34 1.07 -23.70
CA LEU A 18 0.95 0.58 -23.21
C LEU A 18 0.67 -0.68 -22.41
N ALA A 19 0.88 -1.83 -23.04
CA ALA A 19 0.94 -3.12 -22.40
C ALA A 19 2.17 -3.16 -21.47
N ALA A 20 2.07 -2.50 -20.31
CA ALA A 20 2.92 -2.83 -19.19
C ALA A 20 2.40 -4.16 -18.64
N ALA A 21 3.24 -5.19 -18.64
CA ALA A 21 2.98 -6.46 -17.97
C ALA A 21 2.36 -6.15 -16.60
N GLN A 22 1.08 -6.47 -16.45
CA GLN A 22 0.30 -6.05 -15.29
C GLN A 22 0.90 -6.75 -14.07
N ALA A 23 1.63 -6.00 -13.25
CA ALA A 23 1.73 -6.36 -11.86
C ALA A 23 0.27 -6.41 -11.36
N GLN A 24 -0.18 -7.59 -10.94
CA GLN A 24 -1.34 -7.76 -10.08
C GLN A 24 -1.24 -6.75 -8.93
N GLN A 25 -1.96 -5.64 -9.11
CA GLN A 25 -2.12 -4.61 -8.11
C GLN A 25 -3.02 -5.18 -7.03
N MET A 26 -2.43 -5.46 -5.88
CA MET A 26 -3.13 -5.94 -4.70
C MET A 26 -3.55 -4.72 -3.88
N LEU A 27 -4.82 -4.65 -3.49
CA LEU A 27 -5.30 -3.59 -2.58
C LEU A 27 -5.14 -3.99 -1.11
N SER A 28 -4.95 -5.29 -0.85
CA SER A 28 -4.75 -5.83 0.50
C SER A 28 -3.86 -7.07 0.47
N PHE A 29 -3.28 -7.40 1.63
CA PHE A 29 -2.55 -8.64 1.88
C PHE A 29 -2.92 -9.11 3.29
N SER A 30 -3.33 -10.37 3.40
CA SER A 30 -3.99 -10.94 4.57
C SER A 30 -3.49 -12.34 4.90
N ALA A 31 -3.93 -12.89 6.03
CA ALA A 31 -3.58 -14.24 6.44
C ALA A 31 -4.14 -15.35 5.54
N ASN A 32 -5.15 -15.02 4.71
CA ASN A 32 -5.74 -15.96 3.76
C ASN A 32 -4.98 -15.97 2.42
N ASP A 33 -4.04 -15.04 2.23
CA ASP A 33 -3.22 -14.99 1.04
C ASP A 33 -2.05 -15.97 1.14
N THR A 34 -1.64 -16.48 -0.02
CA THR A 34 -0.39 -17.24 -0.13
C THR A 34 0.81 -16.35 0.13
N ASP A 35 1.88 -16.96 0.65
CA ASP A 35 3.19 -16.34 0.83
C ASP A 35 3.54 -15.38 -0.31
N TRP A 36 3.87 -14.14 0.04
CA TRP A 36 4.33 -13.16 -0.93
C TRP A 36 5.83 -13.33 -1.12
N LYS A 37 6.22 -13.88 -2.28
CA LYS A 37 7.61 -14.20 -2.63
C LYS A 37 8.24 -13.10 -3.51
N PRO A 38 9.56 -12.86 -3.43
CA PRO A 38 10.24 -11.89 -4.27
C PRO A 38 10.17 -12.15 -5.77
N THR A 39 10.07 -13.43 -6.17
CA THR A 39 9.95 -13.84 -7.58
C THR A 39 8.59 -13.55 -8.19
N GLN A 40 7.58 -13.24 -7.36
CA GLN A 40 6.27 -12.80 -7.81
C GLN A 40 6.33 -11.31 -8.17
N SER A 41 7.04 -10.99 -9.27
CA SER A 41 7.19 -9.63 -9.79
C SER A 41 5.86 -8.96 -10.12
N ASN A 42 4.82 -9.77 -10.30
CA ASN A 42 3.48 -9.31 -10.51
C ASN A 42 2.76 -8.90 -9.21
N ARG A 43 3.22 -9.21 -8.01
CA ARG A 43 2.51 -8.82 -6.78
C ARG A 43 3.04 -7.50 -6.25
N THR A 44 2.24 -6.45 -6.33
CA THR A 44 2.52 -5.12 -5.74
C THR A 44 1.29 -4.64 -4.98
N LEU A 45 1.47 -4.27 -3.71
CA LEU A 45 0.41 -3.65 -2.93
C LEU A 45 0.31 -2.18 -3.33
N VAL A 46 -0.88 -1.69 -3.68
CA VAL A 46 -1.12 -0.30 -4.09
C VAL A 46 -2.16 0.31 -3.16
N SER A 47 -1.92 1.54 -2.71
CA SER A 47 -2.91 2.27 -1.90
C SER A 47 -4.19 2.55 -2.71
N PRO A 48 -5.36 2.76 -2.06
CA PRO A 48 -6.61 2.99 -2.76
C PRO A 48 -6.58 4.14 -3.78
N ASN A 49 -5.83 5.21 -3.47
CA ASN A 49 -5.67 6.37 -4.34
C ASN A 49 -4.56 6.19 -5.39
N GLY A 50 -3.78 5.11 -5.30
CA GLY A 50 -2.68 4.84 -6.21
C GLY A 50 -1.40 5.63 -5.93
N ASP A 51 -1.35 6.47 -4.89
CA ASP A 51 -0.20 7.34 -4.57
C ASP A 51 1.02 6.59 -4.03
N PHE A 52 0.79 5.46 -3.36
CA PHE A 52 1.82 4.66 -2.72
C PHE A 52 1.73 3.21 -3.18
N ALA A 53 2.89 2.58 -3.25
CA ALA A 53 2.96 1.16 -3.52
C ALA A 53 4.07 0.49 -2.70
N ALA A 54 3.91 -0.82 -2.48
CA ALA A 54 4.84 -1.64 -1.74
C ALA A 54 5.02 -3.01 -2.41
N GLY A 55 6.21 -3.58 -2.30
CA GLY A 55 6.51 -4.88 -2.89
C GLY A 55 8.00 -5.19 -2.96
N PHE A 56 8.31 -6.34 -3.57
CA PHE A 56 9.68 -6.76 -3.79
C PHE A 56 10.24 -6.17 -5.08
N LEU A 57 11.42 -5.56 -4.98
CA LEU A 57 12.17 -5.06 -6.13
C LEU A 57 13.55 -5.70 -6.16
N ALA A 58 14.06 -5.93 -7.38
CA ALA A 58 15.44 -6.38 -7.56
C ALA A 58 16.41 -5.36 -6.96
N SER A 59 17.43 -5.87 -6.27
CA SER A 59 18.54 -5.07 -5.79
C SER A 59 19.59 -4.90 -6.89
N SER A 60 20.64 -4.11 -6.63
CA SER A 60 21.85 -4.05 -7.45
C SER A 60 22.60 -5.38 -7.49
N SER A 61 22.46 -6.19 -6.43
CA SER A 61 23.06 -7.53 -6.35
C SER A 61 22.23 -8.53 -7.17
N PRO A 62 22.85 -9.29 -8.11
CA PRO A 62 22.14 -10.27 -8.92
C PRO A 62 21.41 -11.33 -8.08
N GLY A 63 20.15 -11.61 -8.43
CA GLY A 63 19.33 -12.59 -7.70
C GLY A 63 18.96 -12.16 -6.28
N LYS A 64 19.17 -10.89 -5.92
CA LYS A 64 18.75 -10.34 -4.64
C LYS A 64 17.59 -9.37 -4.78
N PHE A 65 16.76 -9.35 -3.75
CA PHE A 65 15.54 -8.55 -3.70
C PHE A 65 15.42 -7.82 -2.37
N ARG A 66 14.76 -6.66 -2.39
CA ARG A 66 14.43 -5.85 -1.22
C ARG A 66 12.92 -5.63 -1.18
N PHE A 67 12.33 -5.69 0.01
CA PHE A 67 10.96 -5.23 0.19
C PHE A 67 10.96 -3.72 0.44
N THR A 68 10.21 -2.98 -0.38
CA THR A 68 10.28 -1.52 -0.44
C THR A 68 8.88 -0.90 -0.44
N VAL A 69 8.79 0.35 -0.01
CA VAL A 69 7.61 1.21 -0.15
C VAL A 69 8.04 2.47 -0.89
N TRP A 70 7.26 2.86 -1.89
CA TRP A 70 7.56 4.00 -2.75
C TRP A 70 6.33 4.83 -3.07
N VAL A 71 6.57 6.09 -3.42
CA VAL A 71 5.57 6.93 -4.09
C VAL A 71 5.44 6.42 -5.51
N ASN A 72 4.22 6.08 -5.91
CA ASN A 72 3.89 5.53 -7.21
C ASN A 72 3.76 6.64 -8.28
N ALA A 73 4.82 7.43 -8.37
CA ALA A 73 5.04 8.44 -9.40
C ALA A 73 6.20 8.00 -10.31
N THR A 74 6.41 8.74 -11.41
CA THR A 74 7.57 8.55 -12.28
C THR A 74 8.44 9.81 -12.21
N PRO A 75 9.72 9.71 -11.79
CA PRO A 75 10.41 8.51 -11.33
C PRO A 75 9.90 8.02 -9.96
N LYS A 76 10.07 6.71 -9.67
CA LYS A 76 9.70 6.14 -8.38
C LYS A 76 10.57 6.73 -7.27
N ALA A 77 9.94 7.27 -6.22
CA ALA A 77 10.64 7.75 -5.04
C ALA A 77 10.48 6.75 -3.90
N PHE A 78 11.57 6.11 -3.47
CA PHE A 78 11.55 5.14 -2.38
C PHE A 78 11.55 5.86 -1.03
N ILE A 79 10.53 5.57 -0.22
CA ILE A 79 10.33 6.24 1.08
C ILE A 79 10.65 5.32 2.26
N TRP A 80 10.65 4.00 2.02
CA TRP A 80 11.01 3.02 3.05
C TRP A 80 11.50 1.71 2.44
N TYR A 81 12.36 1.02 3.17
CA TYR A 81 12.81 -0.34 2.89
C TYR A 81 12.81 -1.12 4.18
N ALA A 82 12.56 -2.42 4.10
CA ALA A 82 12.71 -3.27 5.26
C ALA A 82 14.19 -3.38 5.65
N HIS A 83 14.49 -3.09 6.91
CA HIS A 83 15.85 -3.05 7.47
C HIS A 83 15.86 -3.66 8.89
N PRO A 84 16.98 -4.19 9.40
CA PRO A 84 17.05 -4.67 10.77
C PRO A 84 17.03 -3.48 11.76
N ASN A 85 16.59 -3.72 12.99
CA ASN A 85 16.41 -2.65 14.00
C ASN A 85 17.66 -1.81 14.30
N ARG A 86 18.85 -2.36 14.05
CA ARG A 86 20.13 -1.71 14.40
C ARG A 86 20.86 -1.10 13.21
N SER A 87 20.48 -1.47 11.99
CA SER A 87 21.14 -1.00 10.78
C SER A 87 20.06 -0.48 9.84
N TYR A 88 20.11 0.79 9.49
CA TYR A 88 19.20 1.41 8.51
C TYR A 88 19.50 0.96 7.07
N THR A 89 20.19 -0.16 6.91
CA THR A 89 20.54 -0.78 5.63
C THR A 89 19.43 -1.71 5.18
N ALA A 90 18.98 -1.58 3.94
CA ALA A 90 17.97 -2.46 3.38
C ALA A 90 18.41 -3.94 3.44
N ILE A 91 17.49 -4.81 3.86
CA ILE A 91 17.68 -6.25 3.88
C ILE A 91 17.57 -6.78 2.46
N GLU A 92 18.62 -7.49 2.04
CA GLU A 92 18.61 -8.24 0.78
C GLU A 92 18.19 -9.68 1.02
N THR A 93 17.37 -10.17 0.11
CA THR A 93 16.78 -11.51 0.16
C THR A 93 16.99 -12.25 -1.13
N ASP A 94 16.78 -13.55 -1.12
CA ASP A 94 16.82 -14.41 -2.30
C ASP A 94 15.42 -14.93 -2.66
N ASN A 95 15.36 -15.79 -3.66
CA ASN A 95 14.12 -16.39 -4.17
C ASN A 95 13.38 -17.26 -3.14
N ASN A 96 14.04 -17.69 -2.06
CA ASN A 96 13.44 -18.53 -1.02
C ASN A 96 12.77 -17.72 0.10
N SER A 97 12.89 -16.39 0.05
CA SER A 97 12.36 -15.52 1.09
C SER A 97 10.86 -15.28 0.91
N ALA A 98 10.16 -14.95 2.00
CA ALA A 98 8.70 -14.88 1.99
C ALA A 98 8.16 -13.89 3.01
N LEU A 99 7.25 -13.01 2.59
CA LEU A 99 6.45 -12.19 3.49
C LEU A 99 5.11 -12.91 3.75
N THR A 100 4.76 -13.10 5.01
CA THR A 100 3.54 -13.78 5.45
C THR A 100 2.81 -12.94 6.51
N VAL A 101 1.50 -13.11 6.58
CA VAL A 101 0.66 -12.56 7.66
C VAL A 101 0.03 -13.75 8.36
N ASP A 102 0.15 -13.85 9.67
CA ASP A 102 -0.53 -14.91 10.43
C ASP A 102 -2.00 -14.54 10.73
N ALA A 103 -2.78 -15.51 11.21
CA ALA A 103 -4.19 -15.31 11.56
C ALA A 103 -4.43 -14.24 12.65
N ARG A 104 -3.37 -13.77 13.34
CA ARG A 104 -3.41 -12.70 14.35
C ARG A 104 -3.02 -11.34 13.75
N GLY A 105 -2.80 -11.25 12.44
CA GLY A 105 -2.36 -10.05 11.74
C GLY A 105 -0.88 -9.74 11.92
N LYS A 106 -0.07 -10.68 12.43
CA LYS A 106 1.36 -10.48 12.57
C LYS A 106 2.03 -10.67 11.20
N LEU A 107 2.57 -9.58 10.67
CA LEU A 107 3.43 -9.60 9.51
C LEU A 107 4.80 -10.22 9.91
N SER A 108 5.25 -11.21 9.16
CA SER A 108 6.54 -11.87 9.37
C SER A 108 7.26 -12.00 8.04
N TRP A 109 8.53 -11.61 8.02
CA TRP A 109 9.37 -11.77 6.83
C TRP A 109 10.41 -12.86 7.08
N THR A 110 10.33 -13.96 6.32
CA THR A 110 11.32 -15.03 6.36
C THR A 110 12.41 -14.73 5.33
N VAL A 111 13.64 -14.51 5.79
CA VAL A 111 14.83 -14.31 4.97
C VAL A 111 15.61 -15.62 4.91
N ALA A 112 15.95 -16.07 3.69
CA ALA A 112 16.74 -17.28 3.43
C ALA A 112 16.24 -18.54 4.17
N GLY A 113 14.93 -18.64 4.42
CA GLY A 113 14.29 -19.79 5.07
C GLY A 113 14.54 -19.95 6.58
N ASN A 114 15.32 -19.09 7.23
CA ASN A 114 15.75 -19.30 8.63
C ASN A 114 15.57 -18.10 9.56
N THR A 115 15.47 -16.88 9.03
CA THR A 115 15.45 -15.66 9.85
C THR A 115 14.11 -14.96 9.70
N THR A 116 13.34 -14.86 10.79
CA THR A 116 12.09 -14.09 10.79
C THR A 116 12.33 -12.67 11.30
N ILE A 117 12.05 -11.69 10.44
CA ILE A 117 12.11 -10.27 10.77
C ILE A 117 10.66 -9.78 10.86
N GLY A 118 10.22 -9.46 12.07
CA GLY A 118 8.91 -8.85 12.29
C GLY A 118 9.02 -7.32 12.23
N PRO A 119 7.94 -6.61 11.87
CA PRO A 119 7.88 -5.18 12.10
C PRO A 119 8.02 -4.98 13.61
N HIS A 120 9.10 -4.32 14.03
CA HIS A 120 9.18 -3.85 15.40
C HIS A 120 8.19 -2.69 15.55
N LEU A 121 6.95 -3.00 15.90
CA LEU A 121 6.09 -2.02 16.54
C LEU A 121 6.85 -1.55 17.77
N PRO A 122 7.09 -0.23 17.96
CA PRO A 122 7.57 0.24 19.24
C PRO A 122 6.62 -0.33 20.29
N THR A 123 7.13 -1.16 21.19
CA THR A 123 6.33 -1.67 22.31
C THR A 123 5.61 -0.47 22.89
N PRO A 124 4.26 -0.45 22.92
CA PRO A 124 3.55 0.66 23.51
C PRO A 124 3.97 0.69 24.97
N ARG A 125 4.85 1.64 25.30
CA ARG A 125 5.15 2.01 26.68
C ARG A 125 3.78 2.36 27.25
N ARG A 126 3.28 1.55 28.19
CA ARG A 126 1.90 1.54 28.68
C ARG A 126 1.32 2.95 28.82
N THR A 127 0.70 3.49 27.78
CA THR A 127 -0.28 4.57 27.86
C THR A 127 -1.00 4.71 26.51
N ARG A 128 -2.26 4.30 26.55
CA ARG A 128 -3.34 4.52 25.58
C ARG A 128 -3.28 3.77 24.25
N ARG A 129 -4.32 2.94 24.10
CA ARG A 129 -4.79 2.30 22.87
C ARG A 129 -4.80 3.32 21.71
N LEU A 130 -4.08 3.00 20.64
CA LEU A 130 -4.41 3.50 19.32
C LEU A 130 -5.41 2.52 18.71
N CYS A 131 -6.69 2.89 18.74
CA CYS A 131 -7.71 2.24 17.94
C CYS A 131 -7.51 2.66 16.48
N CYS A 132 -7.40 1.70 15.57
CA CYS A 132 -7.69 1.95 14.16
C CYS A 132 -9.19 2.22 14.06
N ALA A 133 -9.60 3.48 13.88
CA ALA A 133 -10.95 3.80 13.49
C ALA A 133 -11.05 3.65 11.97
N SER A 134 -11.74 2.61 11.51
CA SER A 134 -12.25 2.56 10.15
C SER A 134 -13.32 3.65 10.03
N THR A 135 -13.02 4.74 9.34
CA THR A 135 -14.01 5.78 9.03
C THR A 135 -14.99 5.22 8.01
N THR A 136 -16.15 4.77 8.47
CA THR A 136 -17.32 4.61 7.59
C THR A 136 -17.97 5.99 7.49
N LEU A 137 -17.91 6.59 6.30
CA LEU A 137 -18.63 7.79 5.94
C LEU A 137 -20.11 7.43 5.77
N GLU A 138 -20.94 7.66 6.79
CA GLU A 138 -22.39 7.68 6.61
C GLU A 138 -22.84 9.09 6.21
N ASN A 139 -23.38 9.14 5.00
CA ASN A 139 -23.93 10.30 4.32
C ASN A 139 -25.20 10.78 5.05
N SER A 140 -25.24 12.07 5.33
CA SER A 140 -26.31 12.80 5.99
C SER A 140 -27.62 12.83 5.18
N SER A 141 -28.75 12.59 5.86
CA SER A 141 -30.09 13.03 5.42
C SER A 141 -30.93 13.51 6.62
N THR A 142 -30.93 14.83 6.79
CA THR A 142 -32.02 15.75 7.15
C THR A 142 -33.25 15.25 7.94
N ALA A 143 -33.43 15.77 9.17
CA ALA A 143 -34.59 16.61 9.61
C ALA A 143 -34.65 16.78 11.17
N PRO A 144 -35.35 17.80 11.71
CA PRO A 144 -34.90 18.51 12.92
C PRO A 144 -35.72 18.29 14.21
N GLY A 145 -35.07 18.60 15.34
CA GLY A 145 -35.65 19.35 16.45
C GLY A 145 -36.24 18.57 17.64
N ARG A 146 -35.63 18.70 18.83
CA ARG A 146 -36.35 19.08 20.07
C ARG A 146 -35.43 19.30 21.28
N ALA A 147 -35.48 20.55 21.75
CA ALA A 147 -35.58 21.02 23.14
C ALA A 147 -34.66 20.46 24.25
N SER A 148 -33.83 21.40 24.73
CA SER A 148 -33.29 21.59 26.07
C SER A 148 -34.10 21.04 27.24
N ARG A 149 -33.43 20.41 28.21
CA ARG A 149 -33.88 20.43 29.61
C ARG A 149 -32.71 20.37 30.60
N SER A 150 -32.39 21.55 31.12
CA SER A 150 -31.63 21.75 32.36
C SER A 150 -32.43 21.21 33.55
N ARG A 151 -31.79 20.45 34.44
CA ARG A 151 -32.31 20.24 35.79
C ARG A 151 -31.17 20.15 36.80
N ARG A 152 -31.00 21.28 37.48
CA ARG A 152 -30.29 21.49 38.75
C ARG A 152 -31.24 21.10 39.88
N THR A 153 -30.71 20.47 40.93
CA THR A 153 -31.17 20.28 42.34
C THR A 153 -30.73 18.88 42.78
N ARG A 154 -30.18 18.66 43.97
CA ARG A 154 -30.18 19.44 45.20
C ARG A 154 -28.88 19.19 45.95
#